data_AF-A0A1V4HTF5-F1
#
_entry.id   AF-A0A1V4HTF5-F1
#
_cell.length_a   1.000
_cell.length_b   1.000
_cell.length_c   1.000
_cell.angle_alpha   90.00
_cell.angle_beta   90.00
_cell.angle_gamma   90.00
#
_symmetry.space_group_name_H-M   'P 1'
#
loop_
_entity.id
_entity.type
_entity.pdbx_description
1 polymer ?
#
loop_
_entity_poly.entity_id
_entity_poly.type
_entity_poly.pdbx_seq_one_letter_code
_entity_poly.pdbx_strand_id
1 'polypeptide(L)'
;MKFFLDGDLNQLAIQKNCLETQCKGFKLNFESGFPPCLDSQEEYDRAVSCIWMDKVEGWWNYKRDLIYSGHCTEEKFYEVLRARNSNRN
;
A
#
# COMPACT_ATOMS: atom_id res chain seq x y z
N MET A 1 -6.19 13.38 12.44
CA MET A 1 -6.42 11.93 12.37
C MET A 1 -5.23 11.33 11.65
N LYS A 2 -4.71 10.19 12.08
CA LYS A 2 -3.56 9.53 11.43
C LYS A 2 -4.07 8.33 10.63
N PHE A 3 -3.49 8.09 9.46
CA PHE A 3 -3.82 6.97 8.58
C PHE A 3 -2.62 6.05 8.47
N PHE A 4 -2.77 4.80 8.90
CA PHE A 4 -1.66 3.85 9.03
C PHE A 4 -1.60 2.92 7.82
N LEU A 5 -0.39 2.69 7.32
CA LEU A 5 -0.13 1.62 6.35
C LEU A 5 -0.22 0.25 7.03
N ASP A 6 -0.60 -0.78 6.26
CA ASP A 6 -0.84 -2.15 6.72
C ASP A 6 0.18 -3.15 6.13
N GLY A 7 0.62 -4.07 6.98
CA GLY A 7 1.57 -5.13 6.66
C GLY A 7 2.54 -5.47 7.78
N ASP A 8 3.33 -6.51 7.56
CA ASP A 8 4.43 -6.86 8.46
C ASP A 8 5.59 -5.84 8.39
N LEU A 9 6.53 -5.89 9.34
CA LEU A 9 7.62 -4.92 9.42
C LEU A 9 8.47 -4.83 8.15
N ASN A 10 8.67 -5.96 7.45
CA ASN A 10 9.43 -5.98 6.21
C ASN A 10 8.63 -5.35 5.06
N GLN A 11 7.34 -5.66 4.96
CA GLN A 11 6.41 -5.02 4.01
C GLN A 11 6.36 -3.51 4.22
N LEU A 12 6.22 -3.05 5.46
CA LEU A 12 6.18 -1.63 5.80
C LEU A 12 7.49 -0.92 5.45
N ALA A 13 8.65 -1.57 5.64
CA ALA A 13 9.95 -1.02 5.24
C ALA A 13 10.08 -0.87 3.71
N ILE A 14 9.62 -1.87 2.96
CA ILE A 14 9.60 -1.85 1.49
C ILE A 14 8.65 -0.77 0.97
N GLN A 15 7.42 -0.72 1.51
CA GLN A 15 6.41 0.27 1.16
C GLN A 15 6.91 1.69 1.41
N LYS A 16 7.53 1.94 2.57
CA LYS A 16 8.18 3.22 2.87
C LYS A 16 9.19 3.62 1.80
N ASN A 17 10.13 2.72 1.49
CA ASN A 17 11.18 3.00 0.52
C ASN A 17 10.58 3.32 -0.86
N CYS A 18 9.62 2.53 -1.33
CA CYS A 18 8.92 2.79 -2.58
C CYS A 18 8.23 4.16 -2.58
N LEU A 19 7.44 4.47 -1.53
CA LEU A 19 6.72 5.73 -1.43
C LEU A 19 7.67 6.94 -1.39
N GLU A 20 8.77 6.87 -0.65
CA GLU A 20 9.70 8.00 -0.55
C GLU A 20 10.56 8.19 -1.81
N THR A 21 10.91 7.12 -2.51
CA THR A 21 11.88 7.18 -3.64
C THR A 21 11.22 7.18 -5.02
N GLN A 22 10.15 6.42 -5.20
CA GLN A 22 9.48 6.23 -6.49
C GLN A 22 8.25 7.12 -6.60
N CYS A 23 7.48 7.22 -5.52
CA CYS A 23 6.23 7.96 -5.50
C CYS A 23 6.45 9.36 -4.90
N LYS A 24 7.11 10.26 -5.64
CA LYS A 24 7.53 11.59 -5.16
C LYS A 24 6.48 12.30 -4.29
N GLY A 25 6.92 12.79 -3.13
CA GLY A 25 6.14 13.72 -2.30
C GLY A 25 5.43 13.13 -1.08
N PHE A 26 5.69 11.88 -0.72
CA PHE A 26 5.23 11.37 0.59
C PHE A 26 6.19 11.76 1.71
N LYS A 27 5.62 12.28 2.80
CA LYS A 27 6.33 12.49 4.07
C LYS A 27 5.72 11.57 5.11
N LEU A 28 6.25 10.35 5.21
CA LEU A 28 5.77 9.37 6.18
C LEU A 28 6.20 9.76 7.59
N ASN A 29 5.24 9.76 8.51
CA ASN A 29 5.49 9.99 9.92
C ASN A 29 5.74 8.65 10.63
N PHE A 30 6.71 8.66 11.54
CA PHE A 30 7.00 7.55 12.44
C PHE A 30 6.78 8.02 13.87
N GLU A 31 5.69 7.55 14.47
CA GLU A 31 5.56 7.60 15.92
C GLU A 31 6.30 6.36 16.46
N SER A 32 7.21 6.55 17.42
CA SER A 32 8.10 5.50 17.91
C SER A 32 7.32 4.21 18.25
N GLY A 33 7.58 3.15 17.49
CA GLY A 33 6.93 1.83 17.66
C GLY A 33 5.65 1.60 16.84
N PHE A 34 5.22 2.58 16.03
CA PHE A 34 4.02 2.48 15.20
C PHE A 34 4.35 2.32 13.69
N PRO A 35 3.42 1.72 12.92
CA PRO A 35 3.52 1.66 11.46
C PRO A 35 3.67 3.06 10.85
N PRO A 36 4.28 3.18 9.64
CA PRO A 36 4.30 4.43 8.90
C PRO A 36 2.88 4.98 8.75
N CYS A 37 2.71 6.28 9.00
CA CYS A 37 1.42 6.94 8.88
C CYS A 37 1.46 8.23 8.09
N LEU A 38 0.29 8.60 7.58
CA LEU A 38 0.01 9.81 6.80
C LEU A 38 -0.97 10.71 7.55
N ASP A 39 -0.90 12.01 7.26
CA ASP A 39 -1.64 13.04 8.01
C ASP A 39 -3.03 13.31 7.43
N SER A 40 -3.29 12.85 6.21
CA SER A 40 -4.56 13.05 5.50
C SER A 40 -5.04 11.79 4.78
N GLN A 41 -6.36 11.66 4.62
CA GLN A 41 -6.98 10.58 3.83
C GLN A 41 -6.54 10.67 2.38
N GLU A 42 -6.40 11.88 1.82
CA GLU A 42 -5.95 12.10 0.45
C GLU A 42 -4.54 11.54 0.22
N GLU A 43 -3.60 11.80 1.12
CA GLU A 43 -2.28 11.21 1.05
C GLU A 43 -2.33 9.69 1.23
N TYR A 44 -3.16 9.18 2.13
CA TYR A 44 -3.34 7.74 2.32
C TYR A 44 -3.84 7.06 1.04
N ASP A 45 -4.89 7.58 0.42
CA ASP A 45 -5.45 7.02 -0.82
C ASP A 45 -4.42 7.06 -1.95
N ARG A 46 -3.67 8.16 -2.06
CA ARG A 46 -2.55 8.26 -3.01
C ARG A 46 -1.48 7.22 -2.73
N ALA A 47 -1.12 6.98 -1.47
CA ALA A 47 -0.11 5.99 -1.09
C ALA A 47 -0.57 4.56 -1.41
N VAL A 48 -1.82 4.23 -1.07
CA VAL A 48 -2.44 2.94 -1.39
C VAL A 48 -2.52 2.72 -2.90
N SER A 49 -2.88 3.76 -3.65
CA SER A 49 -2.87 3.73 -5.12
C SER A 49 -1.48 3.43 -5.67
N CYS A 50 -0.43 4.11 -5.17
CA CYS A 50 0.95 3.85 -5.55
C CYS A 50 1.40 2.42 -5.23
N ILE A 51 1.15 1.96 -4.00
CA ILE A 51 1.43 0.59 -3.55
C ILE A 51 0.78 -0.44 -4.48
N TRP A 52 -0.47 -0.18 -4.88
CA TRP A 52 -1.18 -1.02 -5.82
C TRP A 52 -0.59 -0.97 -7.23
N MET A 53 -0.40 0.21 -7.81
CA MET A 53 0.07 0.37 -9.19
C MET A 53 1.41 -0.32 -9.41
N ASP A 54 2.34 -0.12 -8.49
CA ASP A 54 3.69 -0.71 -8.56
C ASP A 54 3.76 -2.11 -7.95
N LYS A 55 2.62 -2.65 -7.48
CA LYS A 55 2.50 -3.99 -6.88
C LYS A 55 3.53 -4.21 -5.77
N VAL A 56 3.73 -3.19 -4.94
CA VAL A 56 4.69 -3.16 -3.84
C VAL A 56 4.35 -4.26 -2.82
N GLU A 57 5.35 -4.95 -2.28
CA GLU A 57 5.13 -6.07 -1.37
C GLU A 57 4.22 -5.67 -0.19
N GLY A 58 3.19 -6.49 0.07
CA GLY A 58 2.11 -6.20 1.03
C GLY A 58 0.89 -5.49 0.43
N TRP A 59 0.88 -5.16 -0.88
CA TRP A 59 -0.27 -4.50 -1.52
C TRP A 59 -1.61 -5.23 -1.32
N TRP A 60 -1.60 -6.55 -1.11
CA TRP A 60 -2.80 -7.35 -0.90
C TRP A 60 -3.48 -7.10 0.45
N ASN A 61 -2.80 -6.46 1.42
CA ASN A 61 -3.41 -6.08 2.70
C ASN A 61 -4.49 -5.00 2.50
N TYR A 62 -4.40 -4.22 1.42
CA TYR A 62 -5.27 -3.08 1.13
C TYR A 62 -6.51 -3.43 0.30
N LYS A 63 -6.93 -4.71 0.26
CA LYS A 63 -8.06 -5.16 -0.57
C LYS A 63 -9.29 -4.26 -0.43
N ARG A 64 -9.73 -4.04 0.81
CA ARG A 64 -10.94 -3.26 1.09
C ARG A 64 -10.80 -1.83 0.60
N ASP A 65 -9.67 -1.21 0.90
CA ASP A 65 -9.44 0.21 0.58
C ASP A 65 -9.35 0.40 -0.94
N LEU A 66 -8.65 -0.47 -1.66
CA LEU A 66 -8.53 -0.45 -3.11
C LEU A 66 -9.86 -0.63 -3.86
N ILE A 67 -10.75 -1.47 -3.32
CA ILE A 67 -12.08 -1.69 -3.91
C ILE A 67 -12.99 -0.50 -3.58
N TYR A 68 -13.00 -0.04 -2.33
CA TYR A 68 -13.90 1.02 -1.90
C TYR A 68 -13.55 2.38 -2.53
N SER A 69 -12.26 2.68 -2.72
CA SER A 69 -11.81 3.90 -3.39
C SER A 69 -11.86 3.81 -4.92
N GLY A 70 -12.21 2.64 -5.48
CA GLY A 70 -12.35 2.46 -6.93
C GLY A 70 -11.04 2.32 -7.70
N HIS A 71 -9.91 2.07 -7.03
CA HIS A 71 -8.63 1.79 -7.69
C HIS A 71 -8.62 0.46 -8.46
N CYS A 72 -9.44 -0.51 -8.04
CA CYS A 72 -9.67 -1.74 -8.80
C CYS A 72 -11.03 -2.37 -8.45
N THR A 73 -11.50 -3.28 -9.31
CA THR A 73 -12.64 -4.15 -8.97
C THR A 73 -12.15 -5.36 -8.16
N GLU A 74 -13.08 -6.02 -7.47
CA GLU A 74 -12.77 -7.24 -6.72
C GLU A 74 -12.23 -8.36 -7.64
N GLU A 75 -12.80 -8.51 -8.83
CA GLU A 75 -12.35 -9.48 -9.82
C GLU A 75 -10.91 -9.20 -10.25
N LYS A 76 -10.59 -7.94 -10.51
CA LYS A 76 -9.24 -7.55 -10.92
C LYS A 76 -8.22 -7.75 -9.81
N PHE A 77 -8.58 -7.45 -8.57
CA PHE A 77 -7.74 -7.70 -7.40
C PHE A 77 -7.34 -9.18 -7.33
N TYR A 78 -8.32 -10.09 -7.44
CA TYR A 78 -8.06 -11.52 -7.37
C TYR A 78 -7.33 -12.07 -8.59
N GLU A 79 -7.55 -11.52 -9.78
CA GLU A 79 -6.77 -11.85 -10.98
C GLU A 79 -5.28 -11.60 -10.75
N VAL A 80 -4.93 -10.41 -10.25
CA VAL A 80 -3.54 -10.04 -9.95
C VAL A 80 -2.97 -10.89 -8.82
N LEU A 81 -3.75 -11.14 -7.76
CA LEU A 81 -3.28 -11.95 -6.62
C LEU A 81 -2.93 -13.37 -7.05
N ARG A 82 -3.76 -13.98 -7.91
CA ARG A 82 -3.47 -15.30 -8.48
C ARG A 82 -2.21 -15.29 -9.34
N ALA A 83 -2.07 -14.31 -10.24
CA ALA A 83 -0.89 -14.17 -11.09
C ALA A 83 0.41 -14.06 -10.27
N ARG A 84 0.40 -13.29 -9.18
CA ARG A 84 1.53 -13.20 -8.24
C ARG A 84 1.88 -14.56 -7.64
N ASN A 85 0.89 -15.31 -7.17
CA ASN A 85 1.13 -16.59 -6.49
C ASN A 85 1.61 -17.68 -7.46
N SER A 86 1.17 -17.64 -8.72
CA SER A 86 1.67 -18.55 -9.76
C SER A 86 3.15 -18.32 -10.10
N ASN A 87 3.64 -17.09 -9.98
CA ASN A 87 5.04 -16.74 -10.26
C ASN A 87 5.99 -16.99 -9.07
N ARG A 88 5.46 -17.49 -7.94
CA ARG A 88 6.25 -17.81 -6.73
C ARG A 88 6.53 -19.31 -6.56
N ASN A 89 6.02 -20.14 -7.47
CA ASN A 89 6.30 -21.58 -7.57
C ASN A 89 7.36 -21.83 -8.64
#